data_AF-A0AAV6HZN9-F1
#
_entry.id   AF-A0AAV6HZN9-F1
#
_cell.length_a   1.000
_cell.length_b   1.000
_cell.length_c   1.000
_cell.angle_alpha   90.00
_cell.angle_beta   90.00
_cell.angle_gamma   90.00
#
_symmetry.space_group_name_H-M   'P 1'
#
loop_
_entity.id
_entity.type
_entity.pdbx_description
1 polymer ?
#
loop_
_entity_poly.entity_id
_entity_poly.type
_entity_poly.pdbx_seq_one_letter_code
_entity_poly.pdbx_strand_id
1 'polypeptide(L)'
;MASSAVALEDVHSLDIMTELLRRMKCSSKPDKRLILVGPPGSGKGTQSPIIKDEYCLCHLATGDMLRAAVAAKTPLGIKAKEAMEKASAF
;
A
#
# COMPACT_ATOMS: atom_id res chain seq x y z
N MET A 1 12.53 -11.00 13.53
CA MET A 1 12.20 -11.23 14.95
C MET A 1 10.68 -11.34 15.06
N ALA A 2 10.22 -12.45 15.67
CA ALA A 2 8.84 -12.84 15.99
C ALA A 2 7.80 -12.84 14.84
N SER A 3 7.74 -13.96 14.11
CA SER A 3 6.47 -14.43 13.55
C SER A 3 5.74 -15.18 14.67
N SER A 4 4.95 -14.46 15.46
CA SER A 4 4.00 -15.09 16.37
C SER A 4 2.84 -15.61 15.52
N ALA A 5 2.91 -16.88 15.12
CA ALA A 5 1.76 -17.55 14.55
C ALA A 5 0.67 -17.56 15.65
N VAL A 6 -0.40 -16.79 15.45
CA VAL A 6 -1.58 -16.84 16.32
C VAL A 6 -2.17 -18.24 16.16
N ALA A 7 -2.32 -18.99 17.26
CA ALA A 7 -2.98 -20.28 17.21
C ALA A 7 -4.46 -20.06 16.87
N LEU A 8 -4.98 -20.83 15.91
CA LEU A 8 -6.35 -20.64 15.40
C LEU A 8 -7.42 -20.84 16.49
N GLU A 9 -7.08 -21.62 17.52
CA GLU A 9 -7.89 -21.89 18.71
C GLU A 9 -8.13 -20.64 19.57
N ASP A 10 -7.22 -19.66 19.51
CA ASP A 10 -7.30 -18.41 20.27
C ASP A 10 -8.10 -17.32 19.53
N VAL A 11 -8.57 -17.59 18.31
CA VAL A 11 -9.31 -16.63 17.49
C VAL A 11 -10.81 -16.87 17.63
N HIS A 12 -11.56 -15.84 18.03
CA HIS A 12 -13.02 -15.96 18.14
C HIS A 12 -13.65 -16.30 16.78
N SER A 13 -14.63 -17.21 16.80
CA SER A 13 -15.33 -17.64 15.59
C SER A 13 -15.94 -16.48 14.81
N LEU A 14 -16.36 -15.41 15.48
CA LEU A 14 -16.89 -14.20 14.83
C LEU A 14 -15.83 -13.47 14.00
N ASP A 15 -14.58 -13.40 14.47
CA ASP A 15 -13.49 -12.75 13.77
C ASP A 15 -13.10 -13.55 12.53
N ILE A 16 -13.06 -14.88 12.65
CA ILE A 16 -12.85 -15.80 11.52
C ILE A 16 -13.94 -15.60 10.47
N MET A 17 -15.21 -15.62 10.87
CA MET A 17 -16.33 -15.43 9.94
C MET A 17 -16.30 -14.06 9.28
N THR A 18 -15.93 -13.01 10.01
CA THR A 18 -15.82 -11.65 9.47
C THR A 18 -14.72 -11.56 8.41
N GLU A 19 -13.54 -12.14 8.68
CA GLU A 19 -12.43 -12.16 7.72
C GLU A 19 -12.75 -13.04 6.50
N LEU A 20 -13.41 -14.18 6.69
CA LEU A 20 -13.89 -15.03 5.58
C LEU A 20 -14.85 -14.26 4.67
N LEU A 21 -15.84 -13.59 5.25
CA LEU A 21 -16.78 -12.76 4.50
C LEU A 21 -16.07 -11.62 3.75
N ARG A 22 -15.06 -10.99 4.37
CA ARG A 22 -14.23 -9.97 3.70
C ARG A 22 -13.51 -10.53 2.48
N ARG A 23 -12.87 -11.70 2.60
CA ARG A 23 -12.15 -12.37 1.51
C ARG A 23 -13.07 -12.81 0.38
N MET A 24 -14.23 -13.37 0.71
CA MET A 24 -15.24 -13.73 -0.29
C MET A 24 -15.71 -12.51 -1.09
N LYS A 25 -15.98 -11.38 -0.41
CA LYS A 25 -16.31 -10.10 -1.06
C LYS A 25 -15.20 -9.57 -1.96
N CYS A 26 -13.93 -9.80 -1.60
CA CYS A 26 -12.80 -9.44 -2.45
C CYS A 26 -12.72 -10.34 -3.70
N SER A 27 -12.85 -11.66 -3.52
CA SER A 27 -12.69 -12.65 -4.60
C SER A 27 -13.72 -12.52 -5.72
N SER A 28 -14.89 -11.94 -5.46
CA SER A 28 -15.93 -11.72 -6.47
C SER A 28 -15.72 -10.44 -7.29
N LYS A 29 -14.73 -9.61 -6.97
CA LYS A 29 -14.48 -8.34 -7.66
C LYS A 29 -13.67 -8.58 -8.94
N PRO A 30 -13.93 -7.83 -10.03
CA PRO A 30 -13.17 -7.97 -11.25
C PRO A 30 -11.73 -7.47 -11.06
N ASP A 31 -10.78 -8.16 -11.66
CA ASP A 31 -9.38 -7.74 -11.70
C ASP A 31 -9.24 -6.37 -12.40
N LYS A 32 -8.42 -5.49 -11.81
CA LYS A 32 -8.16 -4.14 -12.34
C LYS A 32 -6.68 -3.80 -12.23
N ARG A 33 -6.17 -3.09 -13.24
CA ARG A 33 -4.86 -2.41 -13.21
C ARG A 33 -5.10 -0.93 -13.41
N LEU A 34 -4.94 -0.16 -12.35
CA LEU A 34 -5.28 1.27 -12.31
C LEU A 34 -3.99 2.08 -12.19
N ILE A 35 -3.94 3.19 -12.93
CA ILE A 35 -2.88 4.21 -12.80
C ILE A 35 -3.57 5.51 -12.40
N LEU A 36 -3.22 6.06 -11.24
CA LEU A 36 -3.74 7.35 -10.78
C LEU A 36 -2.77 8.45 -11.21
N VAL A 37 -3.22 9.33 -12.09
CA VAL A 37 -2.43 10.44 -12.64
C VAL A 37 -3.02 11.77 -12.19
N GLY A 38 -2.16 12.73 -11.86
CA GLY A 38 -2.56 14.09 -11.48
C GLY A 38 -1.39 14.85 -10.86
N PRO A 39 -1.48 16.18 -10.74
CA PRO A 39 -0.43 17.01 -10.14
C PRO A 39 -0.23 16.68 -8.64
N PRO A 40 0.89 17.10 -8.02
CA PRO A 40 1.05 17.05 -6.57
C PRO A 40 -0.15 17.70 -5.87
N GLY A 41 -0.63 17.12 -4.76
CA GLY A 41 -1.82 17.62 -4.05
C GLY A 41 -3.17 17.23 -4.67
N SER A 42 -3.23 16.57 -5.83
CA SER A 42 -4.49 16.16 -6.47
C SER A 42 -5.28 15.05 -5.74
N GLY A 43 -4.89 14.68 -4.51
CA GLY A 43 -5.60 13.65 -3.72
C GLY A 43 -5.29 12.19 -4.06
N LYS A 44 -4.33 11.90 -4.96
CA LYS A 44 -3.94 10.51 -5.30
C LYS A 44 -3.61 9.67 -4.06
N GLY A 45 -2.80 10.22 -3.15
CA GLY A 45 -2.41 9.53 -1.92
C GLY A 45 -3.57 9.23 -0.97
N THR A 46 -4.66 10.00 -1.07
CA THR A 46 -5.89 9.77 -0.30
C THR A 46 -6.78 8.74 -0.96
N GLN A 47 -6.91 8.77 -2.30
CA GLN A 47 -7.81 7.89 -3.04
C GLN A 47 -7.22 6.49 -3.25
N SER A 48 -5.90 6.35 -3.45
CA SER A 48 -5.28 5.05 -3.72
C SER A 48 -5.52 4.01 -2.61
N PRO A 49 -5.40 4.33 -1.29
CA PRO A 49 -5.69 3.38 -0.22
C PRO A 49 -7.17 2.97 -0.18
N ILE A 50 -8.08 3.92 -0.43
CA ILE A 50 -9.53 3.66 -0.46
C ILE A 50 -9.84 2.66 -1.58
N ILE A 51 -9.34 2.91 -2.78
CA ILE A 51 -9.51 2.01 -3.93
C ILE A 51 -8.86 0.65 -3.68
N LYS A 52 -7.68 0.63 -3.05
CA LYS A 52 -6.97 -0.61 -2.67
C LYS A 52 -7.83 -1.45 -1.74
N ASP A 53 -8.43 -0.87 -0.70
CA ASP A 53 -9.24 -1.62 0.26
C ASP A 53 -10.62 -1.99 -0.32
N GLU A 54 -11.20 -1.13 -1.15
CA GLU A 54 -12.48 -1.37 -1.82
C GLU A 54 -12.35 -2.43 -2.92
N TYR A 55 -11.25 -2.51 -3.67
CA TYR A 55 -11.08 -3.50 -4.74
C TYR A 55 -10.11 -4.62 -4.41
N CYS A 56 -9.55 -4.61 -3.18
CA CYS A 56 -8.57 -5.57 -2.70
C CYS A 56 -7.35 -5.68 -3.62
N LEU A 57 -6.90 -4.53 -4.15
CA LEU A 57 -5.80 -4.43 -5.11
C LEU A 57 -4.45 -4.21 -4.41
N CYS A 58 -3.36 -4.45 -5.13
CA CYS A 58 -2.04 -4.04 -4.67
C CYS A 58 -1.87 -2.53 -4.85
N HIS A 59 -1.50 -1.82 -3.77
CA HIS A 59 -1.15 -0.41 -3.82
C HIS A 59 0.34 -0.24 -4.06
N LEU A 60 0.70 0.24 -5.26
CA LEU A 60 2.09 0.53 -5.64
C LEU A 60 2.29 2.03 -5.78
N ALA A 61 2.83 2.67 -4.73
CA ALA A 61 3.16 4.09 -4.73
C ALA A 61 4.68 4.29 -4.83
N THR A 62 5.17 4.67 -6.02
CA THR A 62 6.59 4.95 -6.25
C THR A 62 7.14 6.04 -5.32
N GLY A 63 6.32 7.05 -5.00
CA GLY A 63 6.67 8.08 -4.03
C GLY A 63 6.89 7.57 -2.60
N ASP A 64 6.13 6.57 -2.15
CA ASP A 64 6.32 5.95 -0.84
C ASP A 64 7.60 5.10 -0.82
N MET A 65 7.82 4.34 -1.90
CA MET A 65 9.03 3.53 -2.07
C MET A 65 10.29 4.39 -2.08
N LEU A 66 10.29 5.51 -2.79
CA LEU A 66 11.41 6.45 -2.82
C LEU A 66 11.62 7.10 -1.44
N ARG A 67 10.56 7.55 -0.76
CA ARG A 67 10.66 8.10 0.60
C ARG A 67 11.23 7.09 1.60
N ALA A 68 10.81 5.82 1.51
CA ALA A 68 11.36 4.74 2.32
C ALA A 68 12.85 4.49 2.02
N ALA A 69 13.24 4.51 0.74
CA ALA A 69 14.64 4.38 0.33
C ALA A 69 15.52 5.52 0.86
N VAL A 70 15.02 6.76 0.80
CA VAL A 70 15.70 7.93 1.39
C VAL A 70 15.85 7.79 2.90
N ALA A 71 14.79 7.36 3.60
CA ALA A 71 14.80 7.16 5.05
C ALA A 71 15.81 6.07 5.48
N ALA A 72 16.07 5.07 4.64
CA ALA A 72 17.03 4.00 4.91
C ALA A 72 18.50 4.46 4.86
N LYS A 73 18.80 5.68 4.38
CA LYS A 73 20.16 6.28 4.34
C LYS A 73 21.25 5.41 3.71
N THR A 74 20.86 4.50 2.81
CA THR A 74 21.81 3.71 2.02
C THR A 74 22.43 4.57 0.92
N PRO A 75 23.55 4.15 0.29
CA PRO A 75 24.10 4.86 -0.87
C PRO A 75 23.07 5.06 -2.00
N LEU A 76 22.16 4.09 -2.17
CA LEU A 76 21.03 4.20 -3.09
C LEU A 76 20.00 5.25 -2.62
N GLY A 77 19.70 5.27 -1.32
CA GLY A 77 18.80 6.25 -0.71
C GLY A 77 19.29 7.70 -0.85
N ILE A 78 20.59 7.93 -0.76
CA ILE A 78 21.19 9.26 -0.99
C ILE A 78 20.97 9.71 -2.44
N LYS A 79 21.24 8.84 -3.42
CA LYS A 79 20.97 9.12 -4.84
C LYS A 79 19.48 9.36 -5.11
N ALA A 80 18.61 8.59 -4.46
CA ALA A 80 17.17 8.79 -4.55
C ALA A 80 16.74 10.17 -4.01
N LYS A 81 17.34 10.62 -2.90
CA LYS A 81 17.09 11.96 -2.33
C LYS A 81 17.47 13.06 -3.31
N GLU A 82 18.67 13.00 -3.89
CA GLU A 82 19.14 13.97 -4.88
C GLU A 82 18.21 14.05 -6.11
N ALA A 83 17.71 12.89 -6.57
CA ALA A 83 16.77 12.83 -7.69
C ALA A 83 15.41 13.46 -7.33
N MET A 84 14.90 13.21 -6.12
CA MET A 84 13.63 13.78 -5.65
C MET A 84 13.69 15.29 -5.48
N GLU A 85 14.79 15.83 -4.93
CA GLU A 85 14.97 17.29 -4.77
C GLU A 85 15.06 18.02 -6.12
N LYS A 86 15.66 17.40 -7.14
CA LYS A 86 15.68 17.96 -8.51
C LYS A 86 14.30 17.96 -9.16
N ALA A 87 13.43 17.02 -8.80
CA ALA A 87 12.09 16.88 -9.38
C ALA A 87 11.04 17.80 -8.74
N SER A 88 11.28 18.35 -7.54
CA SER A 88 10.35 19.27 -6.87
C SER A 88 10.41 20.71 -7.38
N ALA A 89 11.14 20.97 -8.46
CA ALA A 89 11.33 22.31 -9.05
C ALA A 89 10.35 22.64 -10.20
N PHE A 90 9.26 21.87 -10.36
CA PHE A 90 8.19 22.11 -11.33
C PHE A 90 6.81 22.02 -10.66
#